data_AF-A0A2V1NFQ9-F1
#
_entry.id   AF-A0A2V1NFQ9-F1
#
_cell.length_a   1.000
_cell.length_b   1.000
_cell.length_c   1.000
_cell.angle_alpha   90.00
_cell.angle_beta   90.00
_cell.angle_gamma   90.00
#
_symmetry.space_group_name_H-M   'P 1'
#
loop_
_entity.id
_entity.type
_entity.pdbx_description
1 polymer ?
#
loop_
_entity_poly.entity_id
_entity_poly.type
_entity_poly.pdbx_seq_one_letter_code
_entity_poly.pdbx_strand_id
1 'polypeptide(L)'
;MRLRTVLATLTAGLAAATTLTAAGPAAANSPANRACSPAVTIDGFSDSLDKTSYDGTFTGNFSALALDPDGTLAALSDRSALFSLDRRTLQPRKVVQLADEKGAALDSEGLVIDRDGTRLITSETEPSVRRYDRDGRILGRLPVPASLQVAPAGRAVSNGTFEGLSWANGGRTLLASMEYALAGDAAGTVRFQTWKRHGKGFALGAQYAYRADAGLGVPEVQALPGGQLLVLERGFTAGVGNTVRLYLADPRRATDTRDVEYLTDQPEARVIRKTLLADIADCPSLGATAKQPQPNPLLDNIEGMTVTGRSGDRLRVTLVSDDNQNAVQTTRFYFLRVRTH
;
A
#
# COMPACT_ATOMS: atom_id res chain seq x y z
N MET A 1 -86.55 37.26 25.80
CA MET A 1 -87.79 36.92 26.52
C MET A 1 -87.78 35.42 26.78
N ARG A 2 -87.74 35.03 28.07
CA ARG A 2 -88.03 33.69 28.66
C ARG A 2 -87.11 32.51 28.27
N LEU A 3 -86.29 32.05 29.25
CA LEU A 3 -86.48 30.83 30.08
C LEU A 3 -86.24 29.55 29.23
N ARG A 4 -85.44 28.55 29.66
CA ARG A 4 -85.50 27.88 30.96
C ARG A 4 -84.48 26.71 31.03
N THR A 5 -83.92 26.48 32.23
CA THR A 5 -83.57 25.16 32.85
C THR A 5 -82.43 24.31 32.24
N VAL A 6 -81.62 23.52 32.97
CA VAL A 6 -81.70 22.92 34.32
C VAL A 6 -80.30 22.41 34.76
N LEU A 7 -80.04 22.48 36.07
CA LEU A 7 -79.21 21.70 37.02
C LEU A 7 -77.88 20.98 36.68
N ALA A 8 -77.01 21.04 37.72
CA ALA A 8 -76.20 19.96 38.34
C ALA A 8 -74.95 19.49 37.56
N THR A 9 -73.80 19.14 38.15
CA THR A 9 -73.43 18.70 39.51
C THR A 9 -71.89 18.73 39.63
N LEU A 10 -71.36 18.80 40.85
CA LEU A 10 -69.95 18.54 41.17
C LEU A 10 -69.48 17.16 40.70
N THR A 11 -68.20 16.99 40.36
CA THR A 11 -67.37 15.89 40.89
C THR A 11 -65.89 16.09 40.57
N ALA A 12 -65.06 15.78 41.57
CA ALA A 12 -63.61 15.84 41.57
C ALA A 12 -63.00 14.76 40.65
N GLY A 13 -61.99 15.13 39.87
CA GLY A 13 -61.13 14.22 39.12
C GLY A 13 -59.73 14.18 39.73
N LEU A 14 -59.34 13.01 40.22
CA LEU A 14 -58.01 12.68 40.72
C LEU A 14 -56.91 13.04 39.71
N ALA A 15 -55.86 13.72 40.18
CA ALA A 15 -54.59 13.83 39.47
C ALA A 15 -53.77 12.54 39.69
N ALA A 16 -53.67 11.72 38.66
CA ALA A 16 -52.67 10.66 38.58
C ALA A 16 -51.41 11.24 37.91
N ALA A 17 -50.36 11.48 38.69
CA ALA A 17 -49.05 11.85 38.17
C ALA A 17 -48.38 10.62 37.55
N THR A 18 -48.40 10.52 36.22
CA THR A 18 -47.56 9.59 35.47
C THR A 18 -46.20 10.23 35.24
N THR A 19 -45.19 9.79 36.01
CA THR A 19 -43.79 10.06 35.68
C THR A 19 -43.41 9.25 34.44
N LEU A 20 -43.44 9.88 33.25
CA LEU A 20 -42.76 9.35 32.08
C LEU A 20 -41.25 9.53 32.28
N THR A 21 -40.56 8.47 32.71
CA THR A 21 -39.12 8.36 32.49
C THR A 21 -38.90 8.19 30.99
N ALA A 22 -38.51 9.27 30.32
CA ALA A 22 -37.99 9.21 28.96
C ALA A 22 -36.67 8.44 28.99
N ALA A 23 -36.71 7.15 28.68
CA ALA A 23 -35.52 6.40 28.30
C ALA A 23 -35.08 6.94 26.93
N GLY A 24 -34.08 7.82 26.93
CA GLY A 24 -33.39 8.21 25.69
C GLY A 24 -32.81 6.97 25.02
N PRO A 25 -32.73 6.93 23.68
CA PRO A 25 -32.11 5.81 23.00
C PRO A 25 -30.64 5.76 23.43
N ALA A 26 -30.30 4.74 24.21
CA ALA A 26 -28.92 4.34 24.39
C ALA A 26 -28.44 3.88 23.02
N ALA A 27 -27.77 4.78 22.29
CA ALA A 27 -26.94 4.40 21.16
C ALA A 27 -25.84 3.50 21.72
N ALA A 28 -26.11 2.19 21.72
CA ALA A 28 -25.09 1.19 21.90
C ALA A 28 -24.11 1.36 20.73
N ASN A 29 -23.03 2.09 20.97
CA ASN A 29 -21.80 1.96 20.19
C ASN A 29 -21.29 0.53 20.44
N SER A 30 -21.91 -0.45 19.78
CA SER A 30 -21.25 -1.72 19.51
C SER A 30 -19.88 -1.36 18.94
N PRO A 31 -18.76 -1.85 19.50
CA PRO A 31 -17.46 -1.57 18.91
C PRO A 31 -17.54 -1.99 17.45
N ALA A 32 -17.50 -1.01 16.55
CA ALA A 32 -17.65 -1.25 15.13
C ALA A 32 -16.64 -2.35 14.77
N ASN A 33 -17.12 -3.44 14.17
CA ASN A 33 -16.24 -4.52 13.76
C ASN A 33 -15.20 -3.93 12.81
N ARG A 34 -13.92 -3.96 13.21
CA ARG A 34 -12.78 -3.41 12.46
C ARG A 34 -11.99 -4.49 11.73
N ALA A 35 -12.41 -5.74 11.82
CA ALA A 35 -11.69 -6.87 11.22
C ALA A 35 -11.95 -6.95 9.72
N CYS A 36 -10.89 -6.96 8.93
CA CYS A 36 -10.93 -7.40 7.53
C CYS A 36 -10.75 -8.92 7.46
N SER A 37 -10.03 -9.50 8.44
CA SER A 37 -9.81 -10.93 8.60
C SER A 37 -9.39 -11.24 10.05
N PRO A 38 -9.16 -12.51 10.43
CA PRO A 38 -8.56 -12.84 11.73
C PRO A 38 -7.16 -12.24 11.95
N ALA A 39 -6.42 -11.97 10.87
CA ALA A 39 -5.04 -11.46 10.92
C ALA A 39 -4.95 -9.93 10.78
N VAL A 40 -5.95 -9.28 10.17
CA VAL A 40 -5.88 -7.85 9.81
C VAL A 40 -7.11 -7.10 10.31
N THR A 41 -6.86 -5.95 10.95
CA THR A 41 -7.89 -4.97 11.29
C THR A 41 -7.56 -3.61 10.68
N ILE A 42 -8.57 -2.90 10.17
CA ILE A 42 -8.45 -1.52 9.70
C ILE A 42 -8.82 -0.55 10.84
N ASP A 43 -7.88 0.31 11.23
CA ASP A 43 -8.08 1.31 12.26
C ASP A 43 -8.75 2.59 11.72
N GLY A 44 -8.57 2.88 10.43
CA GLY A 44 -9.12 4.06 9.78
C GLY A 44 -8.56 4.25 8.37
N PHE A 45 -9.07 5.27 7.70
CA PHE A 45 -8.52 5.80 6.45
C PHE A 45 -8.50 7.34 6.51
N SER A 46 -7.79 7.98 5.59
CA SER A 46 -7.81 9.44 5.41
C SER A 46 -7.70 9.80 3.94
N ASP A 47 -8.60 10.68 3.49
CA ASP A 47 -8.62 11.28 2.15
C ASP A 47 -8.15 12.74 2.19
N SER A 48 -7.48 13.16 3.27
CA SER A 48 -7.10 14.55 3.55
C SER A 48 -6.20 15.20 2.49
N LEU A 49 -5.55 14.40 1.66
CA LEU A 49 -4.67 14.87 0.59
C LEU A 49 -5.30 14.76 -0.79
N ASP A 50 -6.51 14.19 -0.89
CA ASP A 50 -7.19 13.95 -2.15
C ASP A 50 -7.35 15.23 -2.96
N LYS A 51 -6.76 15.23 -4.16
CA LYS A 51 -6.75 16.35 -5.11
C LYS A 51 -6.18 17.66 -4.54
N THR A 52 -5.26 17.56 -3.57
CA THR A 52 -4.57 18.72 -3.01
C THR A 52 -3.25 19.00 -3.73
N SER A 53 -2.60 20.10 -3.37
CA SER A 53 -1.26 20.43 -3.84
C SER A 53 -0.45 21.08 -2.72
N TYR A 54 0.85 20.93 -2.78
CA TYR A 54 1.80 21.52 -1.84
C TYR A 54 3.00 22.08 -2.62
N ASP A 55 3.36 23.33 -2.36
CA ASP A 55 4.42 24.06 -3.08
C ASP A 55 4.33 23.91 -4.61
N GLY A 56 3.11 24.03 -5.15
CA GLY A 56 2.84 23.92 -6.59
C GLY A 56 2.95 22.49 -7.16
N THR A 57 3.20 21.49 -6.33
CA THR A 57 3.24 20.07 -6.72
C THR A 57 1.95 19.37 -6.30
N PHE A 58 1.36 18.56 -7.17
CA PHE A 58 0.18 17.76 -6.83
C PHE A 58 0.52 16.73 -5.74
N THR A 59 -0.26 16.69 -4.67
CA THR A 59 -0.03 15.80 -3.53
C THR A 59 -0.83 14.51 -3.70
N GLY A 60 -0.33 13.60 -4.53
CA GLY A 60 -0.98 12.33 -4.87
C GLY A 60 -0.10 11.49 -5.79
N ASN A 61 -0.72 10.59 -6.55
CA ASN A 61 -0.05 9.54 -7.32
C ASN A 61 1.02 8.77 -6.51
N PHE A 62 0.68 8.41 -5.26
CA PHE A 62 1.66 7.82 -4.36
C PHE A 62 1.81 6.31 -4.59
N SER A 63 2.95 5.89 -5.14
CA SER A 63 3.29 4.48 -5.34
C SER A 63 4.02 3.84 -4.16
N ALA A 64 4.69 4.64 -3.31
CA ALA A 64 5.52 4.10 -2.23
C ALA A 64 5.54 4.95 -0.97
N LEU A 65 5.77 4.27 0.17
CA LEU A 65 5.96 4.89 1.48
C LEU A 65 7.22 4.38 2.18
N ALA A 66 7.89 5.25 2.92
CA ALA A 66 8.97 4.84 3.83
C ALA A 66 9.01 5.73 5.08
N LEU A 67 9.57 5.20 6.17
CA LEU A 67 9.86 6.02 7.35
C LEU A 67 11.28 6.56 7.28
N ASP A 68 11.42 7.86 7.49
CA ASP A 68 12.71 8.47 7.77
C ASP A 68 13.18 8.11 9.19
N PRO A 69 14.51 8.16 9.46
CA PRO A 69 15.06 7.95 10.80
C PRO A 69 14.51 8.92 11.86
N ASP A 70 14.04 10.10 11.47
CA ASP A 70 13.43 11.10 12.36
C ASP A 70 11.93 10.84 12.62
N GLY A 71 11.36 9.81 12.00
CA GLY A 71 9.96 9.41 12.15
C GLY A 71 8.98 10.08 11.18
N THR A 72 9.46 10.95 10.30
CA THR A 72 8.68 11.51 9.18
C THR A 72 8.27 10.42 8.20
N LEU A 73 7.07 10.55 7.61
CA LEU A 73 6.60 9.63 6.58
C LEU A 73 7.00 10.20 5.22
N ALA A 74 7.89 9.51 4.52
CA ALA A 74 8.18 9.81 3.12
C ALA A 74 7.13 9.15 2.23
N ALA A 75 6.57 9.91 1.29
CA ALA A 75 5.63 9.43 0.29
C ALA A 75 6.17 9.78 -1.10
N LEU A 76 6.43 8.74 -1.90
CA LEU A 76 6.97 8.86 -3.25
C LEU A 76 5.81 8.87 -4.24
N SER A 77 5.81 9.86 -5.12
CA SER A 77 4.91 9.90 -6.25
C SER A 77 5.56 9.31 -7.51
N ASP A 78 4.78 8.55 -8.30
CA ASP A 78 5.17 8.04 -9.62
C ASP A 78 5.69 9.17 -10.54
N ARG A 79 5.23 10.42 -10.34
CA ARG A 79 5.66 11.64 -11.04
C ARG A 79 6.96 12.26 -10.52
N SER A 80 7.86 11.46 -9.96
CA SER A 80 9.18 11.90 -9.50
C SER A 80 9.17 12.98 -8.42
N ALA A 81 8.18 12.95 -7.53
CA ALA A 81 8.14 13.86 -6.38
C ALA A 81 8.19 13.07 -5.07
N LEU A 82 9.13 13.42 -4.19
CA LEU A 82 9.26 12.82 -2.86
C LEU A 82 8.78 13.80 -1.80
N PHE A 83 7.64 13.48 -1.20
CA PHE A 83 7.04 14.27 -0.13
C PHE A 83 7.52 13.81 1.24
N SER A 84 7.74 14.75 2.14
CA SER A 84 7.91 14.51 3.57
C SER A 84 6.62 14.92 4.29
N LEU A 85 5.91 13.96 4.85
CA LEU A 85 4.62 14.15 5.50
C LEU A 85 4.74 14.02 7.02
N ASP A 86 4.00 14.83 7.77
CA ASP A 86 3.76 14.52 9.18
C ASP A 86 3.06 13.16 9.27
N ARG A 87 3.65 12.23 10.02
CA ARG A 87 3.15 10.85 10.07
C ARG A 87 1.74 10.73 10.68
N ARG A 88 1.31 11.68 11.52
CA ARG A 88 0.02 11.62 12.22
C ARG A 88 -1.07 12.38 11.47
N THR A 89 -0.75 13.58 10.97
CA THR A 89 -1.72 14.46 10.31
C THR A 89 -1.68 14.36 8.79
N LEU A 90 -0.67 13.68 8.23
CA LEU A 90 -0.37 13.59 6.79
C LEU A 90 -0.07 14.93 6.12
N GLN A 91 0.04 16.03 6.89
CA GLN A 91 0.34 17.34 6.32
C GLN A 91 1.72 17.34 5.67
N PRO A 92 1.83 17.76 4.39
CA PRO A 92 3.11 17.90 3.72
C PRO A 92 3.98 18.98 4.37
N ARG A 93 5.29 18.72 4.44
CA ARG A 93 6.30 19.61 5.05
C ARG A 93 7.45 19.97 4.12
N LYS A 94 7.72 19.13 3.14
CA LYS A 94 8.75 19.30 2.12
C LYS A 94 8.34 18.47 0.91
N VAL A 95 8.66 18.95 -0.27
CA VAL A 95 8.67 18.16 -1.51
C VAL A 95 10.04 18.30 -2.17
N VAL A 96 10.57 17.19 -2.67
CA VAL A 96 11.81 17.14 -3.45
C VAL A 96 11.49 16.57 -4.81
N GLN A 97 11.83 17.32 -5.87
CA GLN A 97 11.74 16.83 -7.24
C GLN A 97 12.94 15.93 -7.53
N LEU A 98 12.66 14.78 -8.10
CA LEU A 98 13.62 13.78 -8.52
C LEU A 98 13.77 13.84 -10.04
N ALA A 99 14.96 13.47 -10.51
CA ALA A 99 15.21 13.35 -11.92
C ALA A 99 16.29 12.30 -12.17
N ASP A 100 16.34 11.78 -13.39
CA ASP A 100 17.42 10.93 -13.86
C ASP A 100 18.71 11.74 -14.10
N GLU A 101 19.76 11.05 -14.55
CA GLU A 101 21.06 11.64 -14.83
C GLU A 101 21.03 12.71 -15.95
N LYS A 102 19.96 12.77 -16.74
CA LYS A 102 19.73 13.72 -17.83
C LYS A 102 18.76 14.84 -17.42
N GLY A 103 18.23 14.83 -16.20
CA GLY A 103 17.24 15.78 -15.73
C GLY A 103 15.80 15.46 -16.14
N ALA A 104 15.53 14.25 -16.63
CA ALA A 104 14.19 13.79 -17.00
C ALA A 104 13.45 13.19 -15.78
N ALA A 105 12.12 13.28 -15.81
CA ALA A 105 11.28 12.58 -14.86
C ALA A 105 11.36 11.06 -15.06
N LEU A 106 11.18 10.35 -13.96
CA LEU A 106 11.12 8.92 -13.81
C LEU A 106 9.70 8.49 -13.46
N ASP A 107 9.40 7.24 -13.77
CA ASP A 107 8.21 6.53 -13.30
C ASP A 107 8.58 5.84 -11.98
N SER A 108 8.37 6.52 -10.86
CA SER A 108 9.02 6.20 -9.58
C SER A 108 8.14 5.38 -8.64
N GLU A 109 8.39 4.08 -8.50
CA GLU A 109 7.42 3.19 -7.85
C GLU A 109 7.77 2.79 -6.41
N GLY A 110 9.01 2.36 -6.17
CA GLY A 110 9.44 1.77 -4.90
C GLY A 110 10.38 2.68 -4.13
N LEU A 111 10.27 2.70 -2.80
CA LEU A 111 11.12 3.52 -1.93
C LEU A 111 11.67 2.75 -0.74
N VAL A 112 12.98 2.85 -0.51
CA VAL A 112 13.54 2.63 0.82
C VAL A 112 14.48 3.77 1.23
N ILE A 113 14.56 3.99 2.53
CA ILE A 113 15.47 4.96 3.15
C ILE A 113 16.56 4.21 3.91
N ASP A 114 17.82 4.41 3.54
CA ASP A 114 18.96 3.87 4.28
C ASP A 114 19.23 4.70 5.55
N ARG A 115 20.00 4.15 6.49
CA ARG A 115 20.28 4.77 7.80
C ARG A 115 20.98 6.13 7.71
N ASP A 116 21.74 6.36 6.64
CA ASP A 116 22.40 7.65 6.39
C ASP A 116 21.47 8.68 5.71
N GLY A 117 20.22 8.31 5.42
CA GLY A 117 19.24 9.13 4.73
C GLY A 117 19.29 8.99 3.21
N THR A 118 20.15 8.15 2.64
CA THR A 118 20.09 7.84 1.20
C THR A 118 18.71 7.28 0.84
N ARG A 119 18.09 7.81 -0.21
CA ARG A 119 16.85 7.26 -0.79
C ARG A 119 17.24 6.30 -1.91
N LEU A 120 16.73 5.07 -1.87
CA LEU A 120 16.81 4.15 -3.00
C LEU A 120 15.42 4.08 -3.61
N ILE A 121 15.35 4.35 -4.90
CA ILE A 121 14.09 4.50 -5.62
C ILE A 121 14.13 3.67 -6.90
N THR A 122 13.09 2.89 -7.15
CA THR A 122 12.95 2.13 -8.40
C THR A 122 12.42 3.01 -9.52
N SER A 123 12.57 2.56 -10.78
CA SER A 123 11.75 3.09 -11.86
C SER A 123 11.21 2.00 -12.77
N GLU A 124 9.95 2.11 -13.18
CA GLU A 124 9.20 1.05 -13.85
C GLU A 124 9.38 1.03 -15.38
N THR A 125 9.34 2.18 -16.05
CA THR A 125 9.56 2.24 -17.51
C THR A 125 10.98 1.82 -17.91
N GLU A 126 11.93 2.05 -17.02
CA GLU A 126 13.34 1.72 -17.16
C GLU A 126 13.83 1.02 -15.88
N PRO A 127 13.76 -0.33 -15.81
CA PRO A 127 14.03 -1.07 -14.59
C PRO A 127 15.38 -0.66 -14.04
N SER A 128 15.34 0.06 -12.94
CA SER A 128 16.51 0.65 -12.31
C SER A 128 16.26 0.80 -10.82
N VAL A 129 17.35 0.90 -10.06
CA VAL A 129 17.30 1.35 -8.66
C VAL A 129 18.34 2.45 -8.52
N ARG A 130 17.88 3.69 -8.43
CA ARG A 130 18.73 4.87 -8.26
C ARG A 130 18.86 5.23 -6.79
N ARG A 131 20.00 5.83 -6.45
CA ARG A 131 20.32 6.33 -5.12
C ARG A 131 20.32 7.84 -5.17
N TYR A 132 19.59 8.46 -4.25
CA TYR A 132 19.54 9.91 -4.09
C TYR A 132 19.97 10.32 -2.69
N ASP A 133 20.58 11.49 -2.56
CA ASP A 133 20.65 12.16 -1.27
C ASP A 133 19.30 12.77 -0.88
N ARG A 134 19.26 13.48 0.26
CA ARG A 134 18.03 14.07 0.81
C ARG A 134 17.47 15.24 0.00
N ASP A 135 18.25 15.76 -0.95
CA ASP A 135 17.89 16.90 -1.81
C ASP A 135 17.70 16.46 -3.26
N GLY A 136 17.67 15.16 -3.53
CA GLY A 136 17.37 14.60 -4.85
C GLY A 136 18.59 14.52 -5.77
N ARG A 137 19.83 14.71 -5.28
CA ARG A 137 21.02 14.53 -6.12
C ARG A 137 21.36 13.05 -6.24
N ILE A 138 21.61 12.60 -7.47
CA ILE A 138 21.98 11.22 -7.76
C ILE A 138 23.35 10.89 -7.16
N LEU A 139 23.40 9.78 -6.42
CA LEU A 139 24.60 9.19 -5.84
C LEU A 139 25.08 7.96 -6.63
N GLY A 140 24.24 7.45 -7.54
CA GLY A 140 24.52 6.32 -8.41
C GLY A 140 23.32 5.39 -8.56
N ARG A 141 23.52 4.22 -9.16
CA ARG A 141 22.48 3.20 -9.38
C ARG A 141 23.01 1.80 -9.17
N LEU A 142 22.10 0.86 -8.95
CA LEU A 142 22.44 -0.56 -8.79
C LEU A 142 22.53 -1.24 -10.17
N PRO A 143 23.31 -2.32 -10.30
CA PRO A 143 23.31 -3.14 -11.51
C PRO A 143 21.97 -3.85 -11.66
N VAL A 144 21.47 -3.97 -12.90
CA VAL A 144 20.21 -4.63 -13.23
C VAL A 144 20.52 -5.86 -14.08
N PRO A 145 20.04 -7.06 -13.72
CA PRO A 145 20.22 -8.25 -14.56
C PRO A 145 19.68 -8.03 -15.97
N ALA A 146 20.38 -8.53 -16.98
CA ALA A 146 20.00 -8.35 -18.39
C ALA A 146 18.58 -8.85 -18.69
N SER A 147 18.17 -9.96 -18.09
CA SER A 147 16.82 -10.52 -18.26
C SER A 147 15.70 -9.60 -17.76
N LEU A 148 15.99 -8.75 -16.77
CA LEU A 148 15.01 -7.82 -16.20
C LEU A 148 14.92 -6.50 -16.96
N GLN A 149 15.76 -6.28 -17.97
CA GLN A 149 15.61 -5.13 -18.86
C GLN A 149 14.37 -5.29 -19.74
N VAL A 150 13.77 -4.17 -20.15
CA VAL A 150 12.62 -4.15 -21.06
C VAL A 150 13.04 -4.69 -22.43
N ALA A 151 12.14 -5.43 -23.08
CA ALA A 151 12.38 -5.92 -24.44
C ALA A 151 12.68 -4.76 -25.42
N PRO A 152 13.60 -4.93 -26.39
CA PRO A 152 14.31 -6.16 -26.74
C PRO A 152 15.64 -6.38 -25.99
N ALA A 153 16.02 -5.48 -25.07
CA ALA A 153 17.29 -5.60 -24.33
C ALA A 153 17.26 -6.72 -23.28
N GLY A 154 16.07 -7.02 -22.76
CA GLY A 154 15.79 -8.16 -21.90
C GLY A 154 14.44 -8.79 -22.20
N ARG A 155 13.74 -9.26 -21.16
CA ARG A 155 12.45 -9.95 -21.28
C ARG A 155 11.34 -9.29 -20.47
N ALA A 156 11.61 -8.20 -19.75
CA ALA A 156 10.56 -7.49 -19.05
C ALA A 156 9.60 -6.81 -20.03
N VAL A 157 8.34 -6.73 -19.63
CA VAL A 157 7.32 -5.95 -20.35
C VAL A 157 7.48 -4.47 -20.02
N SER A 158 7.08 -3.60 -20.95
CA SER A 158 6.99 -2.16 -20.67
C SER A 158 5.89 -1.91 -19.65
N ASN A 159 6.12 -1.00 -18.69
CA ASN A 159 5.15 -0.71 -17.63
C ASN A 159 4.74 -2.00 -16.90
N GLY A 160 5.75 -2.71 -16.40
CA GLY A 160 5.54 -3.85 -15.51
C GLY A 160 6.83 -4.30 -14.83
N THR A 161 7.72 -3.35 -14.51
CA THR A 161 9.07 -3.66 -14.02
C THR A 161 9.22 -3.47 -12.51
N PHE A 162 10.30 -2.84 -12.01
CA PHE A 162 10.55 -2.75 -10.58
C PHE A 162 9.56 -1.80 -9.90
N GLU A 163 8.65 -2.40 -9.14
CA GLU A 163 7.62 -1.74 -8.35
C GLU A 163 8.06 -1.65 -6.88
N GLY A 164 7.82 -2.70 -6.11
CA GLY A 164 8.14 -2.76 -4.69
C GLY A 164 9.65 -2.83 -4.41
N LEU A 165 10.07 -2.19 -3.30
CA LEU A 165 11.45 -2.16 -2.85
C LEU A 165 11.54 -2.28 -1.33
N SER A 166 12.41 -3.16 -0.83
CA SER A 166 12.52 -3.37 0.62
C SER A 166 13.90 -3.76 1.14
N TRP A 167 14.19 -3.35 2.38
CA TRP A 167 15.37 -3.78 3.13
C TRP A 167 15.13 -5.11 3.84
N ALA A 168 15.83 -6.16 3.42
CA ALA A 168 15.86 -7.45 4.07
C ALA A 168 17.16 -7.66 4.90
N ASN A 169 17.15 -8.70 5.74
CA ASN A 169 18.31 -9.16 6.51
C ASN A 169 19.01 -8.05 7.32
N GLY A 170 18.22 -7.17 7.94
CA GLY A 170 18.72 -6.05 8.75
C GLY A 170 19.37 -4.92 7.95
N GLY A 171 19.08 -4.81 6.64
CA GLY A 171 19.68 -3.83 5.73
C GLY A 171 20.92 -4.35 4.98
N ARG A 172 21.21 -5.66 5.07
CA ARG A 172 22.30 -6.30 4.30
C ARG A 172 21.86 -6.77 2.91
N THR A 173 20.56 -6.81 2.66
CA THR A 173 20.01 -7.25 1.38
C THR A 173 18.92 -6.28 0.95
N LEU A 174 19.03 -5.74 -0.25
CA LEU A 174 17.93 -5.03 -0.90
C LEU A 174 17.13 -6.05 -1.72
N LEU A 175 15.82 -5.94 -1.75
CA LEU A 175 14.93 -6.77 -2.56
C LEU A 175 14.02 -5.85 -3.36
N ALA A 176 13.87 -6.09 -4.66
CA ALA A 176 12.86 -5.46 -5.52
C ALA A 176 11.96 -6.53 -6.15
N SER A 177 10.66 -6.23 -6.26
CA SER A 177 9.70 -7.06 -7.01
C SER A 177 9.48 -6.49 -8.41
N MET A 178 9.41 -7.35 -9.41
CA MET A 178 8.79 -7.00 -10.69
C MET A 178 7.25 -6.99 -10.54
N GLU A 179 6.55 -6.07 -11.19
CA GLU A 179 5.07 -6.05 -11.18
C GLU A 179 4.51 -7.29 -11.87
N TYR A 180 5.02 -7.58 -13.07
CA TYR A 180 4.52 -8.60 -13.97
C TYR A 180 5.60 -9.61 -14.36
N ALA A 181 5.13 -10.73 -14.92
CA ALA A 181 5.98 -11.80 -15.38
C ALA A 181 6.83 -11.36 -16.58
N LEU A 182 8.06 -11.87 -16.68
CA LEU A 182 8.87 -11.69 -17.88
C LEU A 182 8.29 -12.50 -19.04
N ALA A 183 8.60 -12.09 -20.27
CA ALA A 183 8.32 -12.91 -21.45
C ALA A 183 8.97 -14.30 -21.31
N GLY A 184 8.17 -15.34 -21.50
CA GLY A 184 8.56 -16.75 -21.37
C GLY A 184 8.54 -17.29 -19.94
N ASP A 185 8.24 -16.48 -18.92
CA ASP A 185 7.89 -17.00 -17.59
C ASP A 185 6.39 -17.37 -17.54
N ALA A 186 6.01 -18.29 -16.65
CA ALA A 186 4.62 -18.68 -16.49
C ALA A 186 3.76 -17.48 -16.03
N ALA A 187 2.55 -17.33 -16.59
CA ALA A 187 1.64 -16.22 -16.27
C ALA A 187 1.44 -16.03 -14.76
N GLY A 188 1.57 -14.78 -14.30
CA GLY A 188 1.51 -14.41 -12.88
C GLY A 188 2.73 -14.83 -12.05
N THR A 189 3.79 -15.38 -12.65
CA THR A 189 5.05 -15.68 -11.97
C THR A 189 6.04 -14.55 -12.18
N VAL A 190 6.23 -13.72 -11.16
CA VAL A 190 7.09 -12.53 -11.20
C VAL A 190 8.46 -12.83 -10.55
N ARG A 191 9.48 -12.04 -10.92
CA ARG A 191 10.83 -12.16 -10.36
C ARG A 191 11.03 -11.19 -9.20
N PHE A 192 11.55 -11.67 -8.09
CA PHE A 192 12.05 -10.84 -6.99
C PHE A 192 13.57 -10.84 -7.05
N GLN A 193 14.17 -9.70 -7.40
CA GLN A 193 15.62 -9.53 -7.48
C GLN A 193 16.16 -9.07 -6.15
N THR A 194 17.29 -9.65 -5.70
CA THR A 194 17.99 -9.15 -4.52
C THR A 194 19.37 -8.60 -4.84
N TRP A 195 19.89 -7.74 -3.97
CA TRP A 195 21.27 -7.27 -3.99
C TRP A 195 21.90 -7.40 -2.61
N LYS A 196 23.16 -7.85 -2.56
CA LYS A 196 23.96 -7.86 -1.33
C LYS A 196 24.70 -6.55 -1.18
N ARG A 197 24.57 -5.92 -0.01
CA ARG A 197 25.26 -4.67 0.32
C ARG A 197 26.71 -4.96 0.69
N HIS A 198 27.65 -4.28 0.03
CA HIS A 198 29.09 -4.33 0.30
C HIS A 198 29.62 -2.90 0.47
N GLY A 199 29.76 -2.46 1.73
CA GLY A 199 30.06 -1.06 2.02
C GLY A 199 28.95 -0.13 1.49
N LYS A 200 29.30 0.77 0.57
CA LYS A 200 28.34 1.66 -0.14
C LYS A 200 27.84 1.07 -1.48
N GLY A 201 28.39 -0.08 -1.90
CA GLY A 201 28.05 -0.74 -3.16
C GLY A 201 27.06 -1.90 -3.00
N PHE A 202 26.55 -2.38 -4.13
CA PHE A 202 25.58 -3.46 -4.22
C PHE A 202 25.99 -4.44 -5.30
N ALA A 203 26.02 -5.72 -4.97
CA ALA A 203 26.25 -6.82 -5.92
C ALA A 203 24.95 -7.60 -6.13
N LEU A 204 24.76 -8.15 -7.33
CA LEU A 204 23.60 -9.01 -7.62
C LEU A 204 23.56 -10.19 -6.63
N GLY A 205 22.40 -10.41 -6.04
CA GLY A 205 22.09 -11.51 -5.15
C GLY A 205 21.23 -12.58 -5.84
N ALA A 206 20.58 -13.38 -5.01
CA ALA A 206 19.61 -14.37 -5.47
C ALA A 206 18.43 -13.70 -6.16
N GLN A 207 17.82 -14.44 -7.08
CA GLN A 207 16.52 -14.11 -7.63
C GLN A 207 15.52 -15.16 -7.18
N TYR A 208 14.28 -14.77 -6.92
CA TYR A 208 13.23 -15.70 -6.48
C TYR A 208 12.01 -15.56 -7.37
N ALA A 209 11.28 -16.65 -7.55
CA ALA A 209 10.00 -16.65 -8.23
C ALA A 209 8.84 -16.44 -7.25
N TYR A 210 7.94 -15.50 -7.53
CA TYR A 210 6.72 -15.26 -6.76
C TYR A 210 5.50 -15.46 -7.66
N ARG A 211 4.49 -16.20 -7.21
CA ARG A 211 3.25 -16.43 -7.97
C ARG A 211 2.15 -15.52 -7.45
N ALA A 212 1.87 -14.44 -8.17
CA ALA A 212 0.71 -13.60 -7.93
C ALA A 212 -0.59 -14.36 -8.26
N ASP A 213 -1.70 -13.94 -7.66
CA ASP A 213 -3.02 -14.44 -8.03
C ASP A 213 -3.32 -14.09 -9.49
N ALA A 214 -4.21 -14.88 -10.10
CA ALA A 214 -4.58 -14.69 -11.50
C ALA A 214 -5.10 -13.27 -11.74
N GLY A 215 -4.44 -12.55 -12.67
CA GLY A 215 -4.80 -11.19 -13.05
C GLY A 215 -4.29 -10.08 -12.12
N LEU A 216 -3.51 -10.40 -11.10
CA LEU A 216 -2.92 -9.40 -10.19
C LEU A 216 -1.41 -9.25 -10.43
N GLY A 217 -0.92 -8.02 -10.27
CA GLY A 217 0.50 -7.67 -10.21
C GLY A 217 0.97 -7.48 -8.76
N VAL A 218 2.27 -7.19 -8.59
CA VAL A 218 2.90 -6.94 -7.28
C VAL A 218 3.45 -5.51 -7.22
N PRO A 219 2.64 -4.52 -6.77
CA PRO A 219 3.12 -3.14 -6.63
C PRO A 219 4.09 -2.96 -5.45
N GLU A 220 4.03 -3.78 -4.41
CA GLU A 220 4.75 -3.42 -3.17
C GLU A 220 5.08 -4.61 -2.27
N VAL A 221 6.24 -4.50 -1.60
CA VAL A 221 6.81 -5.54 -0.74
C VAL A 221 7.49 -4.93 0.47
N GLN A 222 7.21 -5.45 1.67
CA GLN A 222 7.87 -5.02 2.91
C GLN A 222 8.49 -6.21 3.63
N ALA A 223 9.83 -6.26 3.67
CA ALA A 223 10.55 -7.31 4.35
C ALA A 223 10.46 -7.18 5.88
N LEU A 224 10.17 -8.30 6.53
CA LEU A 224 10.04 -8.40 7.98
C LEU A 224 11.33 -8.95 8.59
N PRO A 225 11.68 -8.58 9.84
CA PRO A 225 12.87 -9.09 10.53
C PRO A 225 12.98 -10.63 10.62
N GLY A 226 11.85 -11.36 10.54
CA GLY A 226 11.83 -12.83 10.52
C GLY A 226 12.23 -13.47 9.19
N GLY A 227 12.48 -12.67 8.15
CA GLY A 227 12.80 -13.10 6.80
C GLY A 227 11.59 -13.34 5.89
N GLN A 228 10.37 -13.17 6.42
CA GLN A 228 9.13 -13.12 5.64
C GLN A 228 8.94 -11.73 5.01
N LEU A 229 8.01 -11.62 4.07
CA LEU A 229 7.64 -10.38 3.39
C LEU A 229 6.13 -10.16 3.58
N LEU A 230 5.71 -8.92 3.81
CA LEU A 230 4.37 -8.50 3.40
C LEU A 230 4.43 -8.22 1.90
N VAL A 231 3.46 -8.72 1.14
CA VAL A 231 3.35 -8.50 -0.30
C VAL A 231 1.95 -7.97 -0.59
N LEU A 232 1.85 -6.85 -1.27
CA LEU A 232 0.60 -6.33 -1.79
C LEU A 232 0.42 -6.87 -3.21
N GLU A 233 -0.74 -7.44 -3.49
CA GLU A 233 -1.16 -7.81 -4.84
C GLU A 233 -2.35 -6.95 -5.24
N ARG A 234 -2.32 -6.44 -6.47
CA ARG A 234 -3.33 -5.50 -6.94
C ARG A 234 -3.63 -5.71 -8.42
N GLY A 235 -4.87 -5.47 -8.81
CA GLY A 235 -5.31 -5.50 -10.20
C GLY A 235 -6.65 -4.78 -10.37
N PHE A 236 -6.99 -4.45 -11.61
CA PHE A 236 -8.21 -3.74 -11.97
C PHE A 236 -9.02 -4.50 -13.01
N THR A 237 -10.34 -4.52 -12.84
CA THR A 237 -11.28 -5.06 -13.84
C THR A 237 -12.32 -4.01 -14.19
N ALA A 238 -12.39 -3.63 -15.47
CA ALA A 238 -13.33 -2.62 -15.96
C ALA A 238 -14.77 -2.97 -15.59
N GLY A 239 -15.50 -2.00 -15.03
CA GLY A 239 -16.88 -2.16 -14.57
C GLY A 239 -17.05 -2.87 -13.22
N VAL A 240 -15.98 -3.49 -12.69
CA VAL A 240 -15.99 -4.12 -11.36
C VAL A 240 -15.24 -3.26 -10.33
N GLY A 241 -14.03 -2.84 -10.65
CA GLY A 241 -13.15 -2.06 -9.76
C GLY A 241 -11.83 -2.76 -9.48
N ASN A 242 -11.20 -2.38 -8.37
CA ASN A 242 -9.91 -2.91 -7.93
C ASN A 242 -10.06 -4.20 -7.13
N THR A 243 -9.05 -5.06 -7.19
CA THR A 243 -8.80 -6.13 -6.23
C THR A 243 -7.48 -5.82 -5.54
N VAL A 244 -7.46 -5.81 -4.21
CA VAL A 244 -6.24 -5.54 -3.42
C VAL A 244 -6.13 -6.55 -2.29
N ARG A 245 -5.04 -7.31 -2.27
CA ARG A 245 -4.80 -8.39 -1.31
C ARG A 245 -3.45 -8.24 -0.64
N LEU A 246 -3.45 -8.40 0.69
CA LEU A 246 -2.25 -8.42 1.49
C LEU A 246 -1.86 -9.85 1.82
N TYR A 247 -0.62 -10.22 1.51
CA TYR A 247 -0.06 -11.56 1.71
C TYR A 247 1.11 -11.54 2.70
N LEU A 248 1.29 -12.64 3.43
CA LEU A 248 2.53 -12.98 4.11
C LEU A 248 3.29 -14.01 3.27
N ALA A 249 4.45 -13.65 2.77
CA ALA A 249 5.26 -14.47 1.89
C ALA A 249 6.57 -14.92 2.57
N ASP A 250 7.04 -16.13 2.29
CA ASP A 250 8.27 -16.68 2.86
C ASP A 250 9.27 -17.12 1.78
N PRO A 251 10.30 -16.31 1.49
CA PRO A 251 11.31 -16.63 0.48
C PRO A 251 12.39 -17.60 0.98
N ARG A 252 12.46 -17.92 2.29
CA ARG A 252 13.61 -18.63 2.88
C ARG A 252 13.83 -20.05 2.33
N ARG A 253 12.79 -20.65 1.75
CA ARG A 253 12.85 -21.99 1.11
C ARG A 253 12.68 -21.94 -0.41
N ALA A 254 12.56 -20.74 -1.00
CA ALA A 254 12.44 -20.57 -2.43
C ALA A 254 13.75 -20.97 -3.14
N THR A 255 13.63 -21.50 -4.35
CA THR A 255 14.79 -21.79 -5.20
C THR A 255 15.38 -20.47 -5.68
N ASP A 256 16.71 -20.37 -5.71
CA ASP A 256 17.40 -19.27 -6.38
C ASP A 256 17.29 -19.46 -7.90
N THR A 257 16.59 -18.56 -8.57
CA THR A 257 16.25 -18.63 -9.98
C THR A 257 17.10 -17.72 -10.86
N ARG A 258 18.22 -17.17 -10.34
CA ARG A 258 19.07 -16.23 -11.08
C ARG A 258 19.63 -16.80 -12.39
N ASP A 259 19.87 -18.11 -12.42
CA ASP A 259 20.42 -18.85 -13.56
C ASP A 259 19.32 -19.59 -14.35
N VAL A 260 18.05 -19.36 -14.01
CA VAL A 260 16.89 -19.95 -14.70
C VAL A 260 16.33 -18.94 -15.68
N GLU A 261 16.56 -19.19 -16.97
CA GLU A 261 16.12 -18.32 -18.05
C GLU A 261 14.60 -18.19 -18.07
N TYR A 262 13.85 -19.28 -18.21
CA TYR A 262 12.39 -19.27 -18.25
C TYR A 262 11.79 -20.01 -17.06
N LEU A 263 10.81 -19.39 -16.38
CA LEU A 263 10.01 -20.02 -15.32
C LEU A 263 8.75 -20.73 -15.84
N THR A 264 8.66 -20.96 -17.14
CA THR A 264 7.68 -21.89 -17.72
C THR A 264 8.21 -23.31 -17.59
N ASP A 265 7.36 -24.25 -17.19
CA ASP A 265 7.68 -25.68 -17.06
C ASP A 265 8.88 -26.00 -16.15
N GLN A 266 9.01 -25.28 -15.03
CA GLN A 266 10.05 -25.51 -14.00
C GLN A 266 9.47 -26.19 -12.73
N PRO A 267 9.13 -27.49 -12.76
CA PRO A 267 8.50 -28.18 -11.63
C PRO A 267 9.38 -28.25 -10.37
N GLU A 268 10.70 -28.17 -10.53
CA GLU A 268 11.67 -28.22 -9.43
C GLU A 268 11.91 -26.85 -8.76
N ALA A 269 11.49 -25.75 -9.42
CA ALA A 269 11.65 -24.41 -8.89
C ALA A 269 10.60 -24.15 -7.80
N ARG A 270 11.05 -24.07 -6.55
CA ARG A 270 10.19 -23.69 -5.43
C ARG A 270 9.95 -22.19 -5.48
N VAL A 271 8.74 -21.79 -5.87
CA VAL A 271 8.28 -20.41 -5.73
C VAL A 271 8.17 -20.01 -4.26
N ILE A 272 8.23 -18.71 -3.99
CA ILE A 272 7.93 -18.13 -2.68
C ILE A 272 6.52 -18.57 -2.26
N ARG A 273 6.41 -19.18 -1.07
CA ARG A 273 5.10 -19.53 -0.53
C ARG A 273 4.45 -18.28 0.06
N LYS A 274 3.14 -18.14 -0.13
CA LYS A 274 2.35 -17.03 0.41
C LYS A 274 1.10 -17.52 1.15
N THR A 275 0.62 -16.72 2.08
CA THR A 275 -0.63 -16.91 2.81
C THR A 275 -1.41 -15.59 2.80
N LEU A 276 -2.67 -15.63 2.36
CA LEU A 276 -3.52 -14.45 2.36
C LEU A 276 -3.74 -13.97 3.80
N LEU A 277 -3.43 -12.70 4.05
CA LEU A 277 -3.72 -12.04 5.32
C LEU A 277 -5.07 -11.32 5.26
N ALA A 278 -5.37 -10.60 4.17
CA ALA A 278 -6.65 -9.94 3.96
C ALA A 278 -6.88 -9.61 2.49
N ASP A 279 -8.14 -9.66 2.08
CA ASP A 279 -8.64 -8.91 0.92
C ASP A 279 -9.22 -7.59 1.44
N ILE A 280 -8.83 -6.45 0.85
CA ILE A 280 -9.33 -5.14 1.30
C ILE A 280 -10.83 -5.00 1.02
N ALA A 281 -11.38 -5.77 0.07
CA ALA A 281 -12.80 -5.84 -0.18
C ALA A 281 -13.61 -6.35 1.04
N ASP A 282 -12.99 -7.14 1.91
CA ASP A 282 -13.62 -7.72 3.11
C ASP A 282 -13.53 -6.80 4.34
N CYS A 283 -12.82 -5.67 4.23
CA CYS A 283 -12.75 -4.69 5.30
C CYS A 283 -14.12 -3.99 5.51
N PRO A 284 -14.49 -3.64 6.75
CA PRO A 284 -15.62 -2.73 6.98
C PRO A 284 -15.35 -1.38 6.29
N SER A 285 -16.34 -0.80 5.62
CA SER A 285 -16.15 0.42 4.82
C SER A 285 -15.71 1.64 5.62
N LEU A 286 -15.96 1.66 6.94
CA LEU A 286 -15.72 2.80 7.83
C LEU A 286 -16.36 4.13 7.38
N GLY A 287 -17.38 4.07 6.52
CA GLY A 287 -18.01 5.26 5.94
C GLY A 287 -17.27 5.84 4.74
N ALA A 288 -16.29 5.14 4.17
CA ALA A 288 -15.66 5.52 2.92
C ALA A 288 -16.68 5.59 1.77
N THR A 289 -16.38 6.46 0.81
CA THR A 289 -17.07 6.56 -0.48
C THR A 289 -16.12 6.23 -1.61
N ALA A 290 -16.66 5.70 -2.71
CA ALA A 290 -15.93 5.52 -3.98
C ALA A 290 -16.50 6.44 -5.06
N LYS A 291 -15.62 6.94 -5.93
CA LYS A 291 -15.98 7.80 -7.07
C LYS A 291 -16.12 7.02 -8.40
N GLN A 292 -15.91 5.71 -8.34
CA GLN A 292 -16.05 4.76 -9.42
C GLN A 292 -16.59 3.42 -8.88
N PRO A 293 -17.08 2.49 -9.73
CA PRO A 293 -17.47 1.16 -9.30
C PRO A 293 -16.35 0.47 -8.52
N GLN A 294 -16.67 0.05 -7.30
CA GLN A 294 -15.79 -0.72 -6.43
C GLN A 294 -16.63 -1.73 -5.64
N PRO A 295 -16.16 -2.98 -5.45
CA PRO A 295 -16.84 -3.96 -4.59
C PRO A 295 -16.94 -3.48 -3.14
N ASN A 296 -15.98 -2.67 -2.70
CA ASN A 296 -15.92 -2.03 -1.39
C ASN A 296 -15.45 -0.59 -1.58
N PRO A 297 -16.10 0.42 -0.96
CA PRO A 297 -15.76 1.82 -1.19
C PRO A 297 -14.37 2.22 -0.65
N LEU A 298 -13.72 1.37 0.14
CA LEU A 298 -12.31 1.55 0.52
C LEU A 298 -11.36 1.34 -0.65
N LEU A 299 -11.72 0.51 -1.62
CA LEU A 299 -10.82 0.13 -2.70
C LEU A 299 -10.52 1.32 -3.63
N ASP A 300 -9.25 1.45 -3.95
CA ASP A 300 -8.70 2.30 -5.00
C ASP A 300 -7.42 1.62 -5.52
N ASN A 301 -6.63 2.29 -6.36
CA ASN A 301 -5.36 1.78 -6.86
C ASN A 301 -4.27 1.81 -5.76
N ILE A 302 -4.39 0.94 -4.77
CA ILE A 302 -3.47 0.85 -3.63
C ILE A 302 -2.15 0.25 -4.09
N GLU A 303 -1.08 1.04 -4.00
CA GLU A 303 0.25 0.67 -4.48
C GLU A 303 1.29 0.75 -3.37
N GLY A 304 1.29 1.79 -2.53
CA GLY A 304 2.33 1.95 -1.51
C GLY A 304 2.02 1.30 -0.15
N MET A 305 3.07 0.83 0.54
CA MET A 305 2.98 0.27 1.89
C MET A 305 4.23 0.55 2.73
N THR A 306 4.04 0.84 4.01
CA THR A 306 5.15 0.87 4.98
C THR A 306 4.75 0.33 6.34
N VAL A 307 5.67 -0.40 6.99
CA VAL A 307 5.51 -0.80 8.39
C VAL A 307 5.91 0.37 9.29
N THR A 308 4.93 0.99 9.94
CA THR A 308 5.18 2.17 10.77
C THR A 308 5.43 1.85 12.25
N GLY A 309 5.22 0.61 12.67
CA GLY A 309 5.50 0.18 14.04
C GLY A 309 5.33 -1.31 14.22
N ARG A 310 5.95 -1.85 15.27
CA ARG A 310 5.89 -3.27 15.59
C ARG A 310 5.86 -3.51 17.09
N SER A 311 5.07 -4.49 17.52
CA SER A 311 5.06 -5.03 18.88
C SER A 311 4.83 -6.55 18.80
N GLY A 312 5.88 -7.34 19.00
CA GLY A 312 5.84 -8.80 18.81
C GLY A 312 5.56 -9.19 17.34
N ASP A 313 4.45 -9.90 17.13
CA ASP A 313 3.90 -10.31 15.83
C ASP A 313 2.90 -9.30 15.23
N ARG A 314 2.60 -8.22 15.96
CA ARG A 314 1.69 -7.16 15.50
C ARG A 314 2.47 -6.05 14.84
N LEU A 315 2.07 -5.73 13.62
CA LEU A 315 2.59 -4.64 12.81
C LEU A 315 1.53 -3.54 12.73
N ARG A 316 1.96 -2.28 12.76
CA ARG A 316 1.18 -1.15 12.27
C ARG A 316 1.63 -0.90 10.83
N VAL A 317 0.70 -0.99 9.91
CA VAL A 317 0.96 -0.87 8.47
C VAL A 317 0.17 0.31 7.95
N THR A 318 0.82 1.16 7.16
CA THR A 318 0.16 2.22 6.41
C THR A 318 0.19 1.86 4.95
N LEU A 319 -0.97 1.92 4.28
CA LEU A 319 -1.08 1.81 2.83
C LEU A 319 -1.43 3.17 2.23
N VAL A 320 -1.17 3.36 0.94
CA VAL A 320 -1.62 4.53 0.19
C VAL A 320 -2.07 4.13 -1.22
N SER A 321 -3.09 4.81 -1.73
CA SER A 321 -3.48 4.72 -3.13
C SER A 321 -2.82 5.78 -4.00
N ASP A 322 -2.37 5.32 -5.14
CA ASP A 322 -2.09 6.15 -6.29
C ASP A 322 -3.42 6.54 -6.93
N ASP A 323 -3.63 7.82 -7.17
CA ASP A 323 -4.88 8.29 -7.77
C ASP A 323 -4.75 8.64 -9.26
N ASN A 324 -3.60 8.39 -9.88
CA ASN A 324 -3.25 8.65 -11.27
C ASN A 324 -3.66 10.05 -11.75
N GLN A 325 -3.79 11.02 -10.83
CA GLN A 325 -4.42 12.32 -11.04
C GLN A 325 -5.82 12.25 -11.67
N ASN A 326 -6.46 11.08 -11.63
CA ASN A 326 -7.75 10.82 -12.25
C ASN A 326 -8.88 11.31 -11.34
N ALA A 327 -9.83 12.07 -11.89
CA ALA A 327 -10.95 12.63 -11.14
C ALA A 327 -11.80 11.58 -10.40
N VAL A 328 -11.82 10.32 -10.87
CA VAL A 328 -12.60 9.23 -10.25
C VAL A 328 -11.78 8.33 -9.32
N GLN A 329 -10.53 8.68 -9.05
CA GLN A 329 -9.67 8.03 -8.06
C GLN A 329 -9.38 8.99 -6.89
N THR A 330 -8.92 8.43 -5.78
CA THR A 330 -8.74 9.13 -4.51
C THR A 330 -7.33 8.91 -3.99
N THR A 331 -6.64 9.97 -3.57
CA THR A 331 -5.42 9.81 -2.76
C THR A 331 -5.84 9.46 -1.33
N ARG A 332 -5.79 8.17 -0.98
CA ARG A 332 -6.27 7.64 0.30
C ARG A 332 -5.16 6.94 1.06
N PHE A 333 -5.04 7.26 2.34
CA PHE A 333 -4.19 6.53 3.28
C PHE A 333 -5.03 5.57 4.10
N TYR A 334 -4.47 4.38 4.39
CA TYR A 334 -5.13 3.34 5.18
C TYR A 334 -4.25 2.96 6.36
N PHE A 335 -4.86 2.76 7.53
CA PHE A 335 -4.13 2.41 8.74
C PHE A 335 -4.55 1.03 9.22
N LEU A 336 -3.65 0.06 9.13
CA LEU A 336 -3.91 -1.33 9.46
C LEU A 336 -3.11 -1.80 10.68
N ARG A 337 -3.68 -2.75 11.41
CA ARG A 337 -2.93 -3.64 12.30
C ARG A 337 -2.92 -5.03 11.69
N VAL A 338 -1.72 -5.58 11.52
CA VAL A 338 -1.49 -6.87 10.87
C VAL A 338 -0.80 -7.81 11.85
N ARG A 339 -1.29 -9.04 11.96
CA ARG A 339 -0.65 -10.11 12.74
C ARG A 339 0.01 -11.11 11.80
N THR A 340 1.28 -11.39 12.04
CA THR A 340 2.06 -12.37 11.28
C THR A 340 2.33 -13.57 12.18
N HIS A 341 1.34 -14.46 12.30
CA HIS A 341 1.45 -15.71 13.06
C HIS A 341 1.87 -16.87 12.17
#